data_AF-A0A101X7G4-F1
#
_entry.id   AF-A0A101X7G4-F1
#
_cell.length_a   1.000
_cell.length_b   1.000
_cell.length_c   1.000
_cell.angle_alpha   90.00
_cell.angle_beta   90.00
_cell.angle_gamma   90.00
#
_symmetry.space_group_name_H-M   'P 1'
#
loop_
_entity.id
_entity.type
_entity.pdbx_description
1 polymer ?
#
loop_
_entity_poly.entity_id
_entity_poly.type
_entity_poly.pdbx_seq_one_letter_code
_entity_poly.pdbx_strand_id
1 'polypeptide(L)'
;MSLLNVEELEKKLAELNTRLNEINGEISNAYNELNELKKKLNEKRSQLSAIINQLNGKRGELNELKGRVRELVEKRNSIIDHLKRSKAEKDEVTKRITQLRDRLKNLRELLRELEATGGRVQDKDKLKVLIEKLEFEHDTSPSDLKREMEFYKTIVELGKNLERAETLDELRGHIADTARELEELVKRRAELVNDLKATYEGSYKPIKDELAALKGKINEVRNAIGELKKRRDELKAERDELKRQILAIYARIKELKESKRQVIDEINKNRLLLVAARKSALAAERRRSEEAVKSELKRKAMEALQKLERGERVSLDELMGLEDSEDGTHE
;
A
#
# COMPACT_ATOMS: atom_id res chain seq x y z
N MET A 1 -10.25 82.95 -7.75
CA MET A 1 -10.00 81.50 -7.81
C MET A 1 -8.69 81.23 -7.11
N SER A 2 -8.69 80.39 -6.08
CA SER A 2 -7.48 80.12 -5.29
C SER A 2 -6.35 79.71 -6.22
N LEU A 3 -5.23 80.44 -6.15
CA LEU A 3 -3.97 80.00 -6.74
C LEU A 3 -3.75 78.55 -6.28
N LEU A 4 -3.68 77.60 -7.21
CA LEU A 4 -3.17 76.26 -6.88
C LEU A 4 -1.78 76.48 -6.31
N ASN A 5 -1.63 76.25 -5.01
CA ASN A 5 -0.39 76.51 -4.32
C ASN A 5 0.65 75.48 -4.80
N VAL A 6 1.67 75.96 -5.49
CA VAL A 6 2.70 75.11 -6.13
C VAL A 6 3.34 74.20 -5.09
N GLU A 7 3.60 74.72 -3.88
CA GLU A 7 4.15 73.96 -2.76
C GLU A 7 3.25 72.80 -2.29
N GLU A 8 1.92 72.97 -2.29
CA GLU A 8 1.00 71.91 -1.88
C GLU A 8 0.96 70.78 -2.90
N LEU A 9 1.06 71.09 -4.19
CA LEU A 9 1.15 70.09 -5.26
C LEU A 9 2.49 69.34 -5.20
N GLU A 10 3.59 70.03 -4.88
CA GLU A 10 4.90 69.40 -4.69
C GLU A 10 4.91 68.46 -3.48
N LYS A 11 4.33 68.87 -2.34
CA LYS A 11 4.16 68.01 -1.17
C LYS A 11 3.32 66.78 -1.48
N LYS A 12 2.16 66.94 -2.14
CA LYS A 12 1.31 65.81 -2.57
C LYS A 12 2.03 64.86 -3.51
N LEU A 13 2.83 65.39 -4.45
CA LEU A 13 3.63 64.54 -5.33
C LEU A 13 4.72 63.77 -4.56
N ALA A 14 5.37 64.38 -3.58
CA ALA A 14 6.31 63.68 -2.71
C ALA A 14 5.64 62.53 -1.97
N GLU A 15 4.48 62.76 -1.35
CA GLU A 15 3.69 61.73 -0.65
C GLU A 15 3.20 60.61 -1.58
N LEU A 16 2.78 60.93 -2.81
CA LEU A 16 2.38 59.91 -3.77
C LEU A 16 3.58 59.08 -4.25
N ASN A 17 4.76 59.69 -4.41
CA ASN A 17 5.98 58.97 -4.75
C ASN A 17 6.44 58.04 -3.60
N THR A 18 6.30 58.46 -2.34
CA THR A 18 6.60 57.57 -1.20
C THR A 18 5.64 56.38 -1.17
N ARG A 19 4.33 56.62 -1.31
CA ARG A 19 3.32 55.54 -1.43
C ARG A 19 3.61 54.60 -2.59
N LEU A 20 4.03 55.12 -3.74
CA LEU A 20 4.40 54.30 -4.89
C LEU A 20 5.60 53.38 -4.57
N ASN A 21 6.61 53.89 -3.86
CA ASN A 21 7.76 53.11 -3.43
C ASN A 21 7.39 52.03 -2.42
N GLU A 22 6.50 52.33 -1.47
CA GLU A 22 5.95 51.37 -0.51
C GLU A 22 5.21 50.24 -1.22
N ILE A 23 4.28 50.56 -2.15
CA ILE A 23 3.55 49.57 -2.94
C ILE A 23 4.52 48.69 -3.77
N ASN A 24 5.58 49.28 -4.34
CA ASN A 24 6.61 48.51 -5.05
C ASN A 24 7.34 47.53 -4.10
N GLY A 25 7.65 47.97 -2.88
CA GLY A 25 8.23 47.14 -1.83
C GLY A 25 7.31 45.97 -1.44
N GLU A 26 6.03 46.26 -1.22
CA GLU A 26 5.03 45.24 -0.89
C GLU A 26 4.84 44.22 -2.02
N ILE A 27 4.81 44.66 -3.28
CA ILE A 27 4.77 43.77 -4.45
C ILE A 27 6.00 42.86 -4.47
N SER A 28 7.20 43.41 -4.23
CA SER A 28 8.44 42.64 -4.19
C SER A 28 8.40 41.58 -3.07
N ASN A 29 7.96 41.96 -1.87
CA ASN A 29 7.80 41.04 -0.73
C ASN A 29 6.79 39.93 -1.03
N ALA A 30 5.63 40.28 -1.60
CA ALA A 30 4.63 39.29 -2.00
C ALA A 30 5.16 38.31 -3.06
N TYR A 31 6.00 38.76 -4.00
CA TYR A 31 6.67 37.86 -4.95
C TYR A 31 7.68 36.92 -4.27
N ASN A 32 8.42 37.40 -3.26
CA ASN A 32 9.33 36.57 -2.48
C ASN A 32 8.58 35.50 -1.68
N GLU A 33 7.51 35.88 -0.97
CA GLU A 33 6.62 34.95 -0.27
C GLU A 33 6.03 33.90 -1.22
N LEU A 34 5.57 34.32 -2.41
CA LEU A 34 5.05 33.43 -3.44
C LEU A 34 6.09 32.39 -3.88
N ASN A 35 7.34 32.81 -4.06
CA ASN A 35 8.42 31.91 -4.46
C ASN A 35 8.74 30.88 -3.38
N GLU A 36 8.76 31.30 -2.11
CA GLU A 36 8.97 30.38 -0.98
C GLU A 36 7.82 29.37 -0.82
N LEU A 37 6.57 29.81 -0.94
CA LEU A 37 5.43 28.89 -0.93
C LEU A 37 5.47 27.89 -2.11
N LYS A 38 5.91 28.33 -3.29
CA LYS A 38 6.08 27.43 -4.45
C LYS A 38 7.17 26.38 -4.21
N LYS A 39 8.29 26.75 -3.57
CA LYS A 39 9.33 25.79 -3.17
C LYS A 39 8.76 24.74 -2.21
N LYS A 40 8.10 25.17 -1.13
CA LYS A 40 7.42 24.28 -0.18
C LYS A 40 6.39 23.38 -0.86
N LEU A 41 5.61 23.90 -1.80
CA LEU A 41 4.64 23.12 -2.57
C LEU A 41 5.32 22.03 -3.40
N ASN A 42 6.44 22.33 -4.04
CA ASN A 42 7.21 21.36 -4.82
C ASN A 42 7.82 20.28 -3.92
N GLU A 43 8.34 20.64 -2.75
CA GLU A 43 8.81 19.68 -1.75
C GLU A 43 7.68 18.74 -1.30
N LYS A 44 6.50 19.27 -0.98
CA LYS A 44 5.33 18.45 -0.61
C LYS A 44 4.87 17.53 -1.74
N ARG A 45 4.93 17.99 -2.99
CA ARG A 45 4.67 17.15 -4.17
C ARG A 45 5.68 16.00 -4.29
N SER A 46 6.97 16.28 -4.08
CA SER A 46 8.02 15.25 -4.08
C SER A 46 7.80 14.21 -2.98
N GLN A 47 7.51 14.67 -1.75
CA GLN A 47 7.18 13.79 -0.61
C GLN A 47 5.95 12.92 -0.91
N LEU A 48 4.89 13.50 -1.51
CA LEU A 48 3.71 12.73 -1.93
C LEU A 48 4.05 11.65 -2.97
N SER A 49 4.85 11.97 -3.99
CA SER A 49 5.30 10.98 -4.97
C SER A 49 6.09 9.85 -4.33
N ALA A 50 7.00 10.17 -3.40
CA ALA A 50 7.77 9.16 -2.67
C ALA A 50 6.85 8.23 -1.86
N ILE A 51 5.86 8.76 -1.14
CA ILE A 51 4.90 7.94 -0.38
C ILE A 51 4.03 7.09 -1.31
N ILE A 52 3.61 7.63 -2.47
CA ILE A 52 2.85 6.85 -3.46
C ILE A 52 3.67 5.66 -3.94
N ASN A 53 4.96 5.85 -4.23
CA ASN A 53 5.86 4.79 -4.64
C ASN A 53 6.05 3.74 -3.53
N GLN A 54 6.27 4.17 -2.29
CA GLN A 54 6.35 3.27 -1.13
C GLN A 54 5.06 2.45 -0.95
N LEU A 55 3.90 3.09 -1.11
CA LEU A 55 2.59 2.44 -1.00
C LEU A 55 2.39 1.40 -2.11
N ASN A 56 2.80 1.71 -3.34
CA ASN A 56 2.79 0.76 -4.45
C ASN A 56 3.73 -0.43 -4.18
N GLY A 57 4.94 -0.18 -3.66
CA GLY A 57 5.87 -1.23 -3.23
C GLY A 57 5.25 -2.15 -2.18
N LYS A 58 4.69 -1.59 -1.10
CA LYS A 58 4.02 -2.37 -0.05
C LYS A 58 2.79 -3.13 -0.54
N ARG A 59 2.05 -2.60 -1.52
CA ARG A 59 0.96 -3.34 -2.18
C ARG A 59 1.48 -4.52 -3.01
N GLY A 60 2.62 -4.35 -3.68
CA GLY A 60 3.33 -5.43 -4.38
C GLY A 60 3.71 -6.55 -3.42
N GLU A 61 4.45 -6.21 -2.36
CA GLU A 61 4.83 -7.14 -1.28
C GLU A 61 3.60 -7.88 -0.71
N LEU A 62 2.51 -7.17 -0.45
CA LEU A 62 1.26 -7.77 0.05
C LEU A 62 0.67 -8.78 -0.94
N ASN A 63 0.73 -8.51 -2.25
CA ASN A 63 0.21 -9.41 -3.28
C ASN A 63 1.08 -10.68 -3.39
N GLU A 64 2.40 -10.54 -3.34
CA GLU A 64 3.33 -11.68 -3.33
C GLU A 64 3.10 -12.57 -2.10
N LEU A 65 2.99 -11.97 -0.91
CA LEU A 65 2.68 -12.71 0.32
C LEU A 65 1.34 -13.45 0.22
N LYS A 66 0.31 -12.81 -0.34
CA LYS A 66 -0.98 -13.47 -0.60
C LYS A 66 -0.85 -14.62 -1.60
N GLY A 67 -0.04 -14.48 -2.64
CA GLY A 67 0.26 -15.54 -3.59
C GLY A 67 0.87 -16.75 -2.90
N ARG A 68 1.93 -16.53 -2.12
CA ARG A 68 2.60 -17.59 -1.33
C ARG A 68 1.67 -18.27 -0.34
N VAL A 69 0.76 -17.52 0.30
CA VAL A 69 -0.27 -18.10 1.17
C VAL A 69 -1.20 -19.03 0.39
N ARG A 70 -1.63 -18.67 -0.83
CA ARG A 70 -2.49 -19.55 -1.64
C ARG A 70 -1.77 -20.85 -1.99
N GLU A 71 -0.54 -20.78 -2.45
CA GLU A 71 0.28 -21.96 -2.78
C GLU A 71 0.46 -22.89 -1.58
N LEU A 72 0.77 -22.33 -0.40
CA LEU A 72 0.89 -23.12 0.83
C LEU A 72 -0.44 -23.71 1.29
N VAL A 73 -1.56 -23.02 1.08
CA VAL A 73 -2.90 -23.56 1.39
C VAL A 73 -3.24 -24.72 0.47
N GLU A 74 -2.91 -24.64 -0.82
CA GLU A 74 -3.09 -25.75 -1.77
C GLU A 74 -2.25 -26.96 -1.39
N LYS A 75 -0.96 -26.75 -1.08
CA LYS A 75 -0.07 -27.81 -0.55
C LYS A 75 -0.58 -28.40 0.75
N ARG A 76 -1.09 -27.57 1.67
CA ARG A 76 -1.69 -28.04 2.92
C ARG A 76 -2.90 -28.94 2.65
N ASN A 77 -3.77 -28.55 1.72
CA ASN A 77 -4.98 -29.29 1.41
C ASN A 77 -4.65 -30.66 0.79
N SER A 78 -3.68 -30.73 -0.14
CA SER A 78 -3.26 -32.02 -0.70
C SER A 78 -2.67 -32.96 0.35
N ILE A 79 -1.89 -32.43 1.31
CA ILE A 79 -1.38 -33.21 2.46
C ILE A 79 -2.52 -33.68 3.36
N ILE A 80 -3.50 -32.82 3.65
CA ILE A 80 -4.68 -33.21 4.43
C ILE A 80 -5.43 -34.36 3.74
N ASP A 81 -5.59 -34.30 2.43
CA ASP A 81 -6.29 -35.34 1.68
C ASP A 81 -5.49 -36.64 1.59
N HIS A 82 -4.15 -36.56 1.55
CA HIS A 82 -3.28 -37.73 1.72
C HIS A 82 -3.44 -38.35 3.12
N LEU A 83 -3.39 -37.53 4.18
CA LEU A 83 -3.58 -37.97 5.57
C LEU A 83 -4.94 -38.63 5.79
N LYS A 84 -6.02 -38.08 5.20
CA LYS A 84 -7.36 -38.67 5.26
C LYS A 84 -7.40 -40.06 4.61
N ARG A 85 -6.84 -40.20 3.41
CA ARG A 85 -6.79 -41.47 2.68
C ARG A 85 -5.98 -42.52 3.43
N SER A 86 -4.76 -42.17 3.86
CA SER A 86 -3.90 -43.08 4.64
C SER A 86 -4.53 -43.48 5.97
N LYS A 87 -5.26 -42.57 6.64
CA LYS A 87 -6.03 -42.90 7.84
C LYS A 87 -7.16 -43.89 7.57
N ALA A 88 -7.90 -43.71 6.47
CA ALA A 88 -8.97 -44.62 6.07
C ALA A 88 -8.41 -46.03 5.75
N GLU A 89 -7.31 -46.12 4.99
CA GLU A 89 -6.62 -47.38 4.71
C GLU A 89 -6.17 -48.06 6.00
N LYS A 90 -5.55 -47.30 6.93
CA LYS A 90 -5.12 -47.82 8.22
C LYS A 90 -6.29 -48.34 9.07
N ASP A 91 -7.45 -47.70 9.02
CA ASP A 91 -8.65 -48.14 9.74
C ASP A 91 -9.26 -49.39 9.10
N GLU A 92 -9.23 -49.52 7.76
CA GLU A 92 -9.63 -50.73 7.04
C GLU A 92 -8.70 -51.92 7.33
N VAL A 93 -7.37 -51.73 7.26
CA VAL A 93 -6.38 -52.73 7.66
C VAL A 93 -6.59 -53.14 9.12
N THR A 94 -6.90 -52.19 10.00
CA THR A 94 -7.19 -52.50 11.41
C THR A 94 -8.42 -53.40 11.56
N LYS A 95 -9.50 -53.14 10.80
CA LYS A 95 -10.70 -54.01 10.79
C LYS A 95 -10.39 -55.40 10.24
N ARG A 96 -9.54 -55.51 9.20
CA ARG A 96 -9.16 -56.81 8.65
C ARG A 96 -8.30 -57.61 9.63
N ILE A 97 -7.37 -56.97 10.32
CA ILE A 97 -6.59 -57.57 11.41
C ILE A 97 -7.51 -58.12 12.49
N THR A 98 -8.54 -57.39 12.92
CA THR A 98 -9.48 -57.90 13.93
C THR A 98 -10.24 -59.13 13.44
N GLN A 99 -10.76 -59.10 12.20
CA GLN A 99 -11.46 -60.24 11.60
C GLN A 99 -10.56 -61.50 11.51
N LEU A 100 -9.30 -61.33 11.08
CA LEU A 100 -8.35 -62.44 10.99
C LEU A 100 -7.97 -62.98 12.37
N ARG A 101 -7.84 -62.13 13.39
CA ARG A 101 -7.61 -62.58 14.78
C ARG A 101 -8.77 -63.42 15.30
N ASP A 102 -10.00 -63.00 15.05
CA ASP A 102 -11.19 -63.74 15.45
C ASP A 102 -11.28 -65.09 14.71
N ARG A 103 -11.01 -65.10 13.40
CA ARG A 103 -10.95 -66.33 12.60
C ARG A 103 -9.85 -67.28 13.11
N LEU A 104 -8.67 -66.76 13.40
CA LEU A 104 -7.55 -67.55 13.95
C LEU A 104 -7.89 -68.13 15.31
N LYS A 105 -8.61 -67.38 16.16
CA LYS A 105 -9.11 -67.85 17.44
C LYS A 105 -10.09 -69.02 17.25
N ASN A 106 -11.09 -68.86 16.39
CA ASN A 106 -12.08 -69.90 16.10
C ASN A 106 -11.42 -71.17 15.50
N LEU A 107 -10.48 -71.01 14.56
CA LEU A 107 -9.75 -72.16 13.99
C LEU A 107 -8.90 -72.88 15.04
N ARG A 108 -8.27 -72.14 15.96
CA ARG A 108 -7.51 -72.75 17.08
C ARG A 108 -8.41 -73.44 18.08
N GLU A 109 -9.61 -72.93 18.33
CA GLU A 109 -10.62 -73.58 19.17
C GLU A 109 -11.11 -74.88 18.54
N LEU A 110 -11.48 -74.87 17.25
CA LEU A 110 -11.83 -76.08 16.49
C LEU A 110 -10.69 -77.12 16.49
N LEU A 111 -9.45 -76.67 16.30
CA LEU A 111 -8.28 -77.55 16.36
C LEU A 111 -8.16 -78.20 17.74
N ARG A 112 -8.33 -77.45 18.83
CA ARG A 112 -8.30 -77.98 20.20
C ARG A 112 -9.44 -78.97 20.45
N GLU A 113 -10.64 -78.71 19.96
CA GLU A 113 -11.78 -79.62 20.08
C GLU A 113 -11.56 -80.94 19.33
N LEU A 114 -11.03 -80.88 18.10
CA LEU A 114 -10.64 -82.08 17.35
C LEU A 114 -9.50 -82.84 18.03
N GLU A 115 -8.48 -82.15 18.54
CA GLU A 115 -7.36 -82.76 19.27
C GLU A 115 -7.79 -83.37 20.61
N ALA A 116 -8.82 -82.83 21.28
CA ALA A 116 -9.36 -83.37 22.52
C ALA A 116 -10.26 -84.60 22.31
N THR A 117 -10.96 -84.66 21.17
CA THR A 117 -11.84 -85.80 20.82
C THR A 117 -11.08 -86.97 20.20
N GLY A 118 -9.89 -86.74 19.63
CA GLY A 118 -9.01 -87.77 19.09
C GLY A 118 -7.72 -87.91 19.90
N GLY A 119 -7.60 -88.96 20.72
CA GLY A 119 -6.34 -89.28 21.40
C GLY A 119 -5.16 -89.39 20.42
N ARG A 120 -3.95 -88.97 20.87
CA ARG A 120 -2.64 -88.96 20.17
C ARG A 120 -2.73 -89.00 18.63
N VAL A 121 -2.63 -87.83 18.01
CA VAL A 121 -2.41 -87.66 16.56
C VAL A 121 -1.27 -88.60 16.10
N GLN A 122 -1.62 -89.66 15.39
CA GLN A 122 -0.64 -90.53 14.74
C GLN A 122 -0.22 -89.88 13.42
N ASP A 123 1.06 -89.99 13.04
CA ASP A 123 1.56 -89.40 11.80
C ASP A 123 0.76 -89.92 10.59
N LYS A 124 0.20 -89.01 9.80
CA LYS A 124 -0.57 -89.28 8.57
C LYS A 124 0.13 -90.27 7.64
N ASP A 125 1.43 -90.08 7.43
CA ASP A 125 2.23 -90.93 6.55
C ASP A 125 2.43 -92.33 7.12
N LYS A 126 2.54 -92.46 8.45
CA LYS A 126 2.64 -93.77 9.11
C LYS A 126 1.31 -94.53 9.06
N LEU A 127 0.19 -93.83 9.18
CA LEU A 127 -1.16 -94.39 9.04
C LEU A 127 -1.42 -94.92 7.62
N LYS A 128 -1.05 -94.15 6.57
CA LYS A 128 -1.15 -94.61 5.18
C LYS A 128 -0.35 -95.87 4.93
N VAL A 129 0.91 -95.88 5.35
CA VAL A 129 1.78 -97.06 5.22
C VAL A 129 1.27 -98.26 6.03
N LEU A 130 0.61 -98.03 7.17
CA LEU A 130 0.02 -99.12 7.96
C LEU A 130 -1.22 -99.70 7.28
N ILE A 131 -2.09 -98.86 6.72
CA ILE A 131 -3.28 -99.26 5.97
C ILE A 131 -2.86 -100.03 4.72
N GLU A 132 -1.93 -99.51 3.93
CA GLU A 132 -1.40 -100.19 2.73
C GLU A 132 -0.80 -101.57 3.07
N LYS A 133 -0.10 -101.69 4.21
CA LYS A 133 0.43 -102.97 4.68
C LYS A 133 -0.66 -103.94 5.12
N LEU A 134 -1.69 -103.46 5.82
CA LEU A 134 -2.80 -104.29 6.29
C LEU A 134 -3.72 -104.73 5.14
N GLU A 135 -3.94 -103.87 4.16
CA GLU A 135 -4.63 -104.19 2.90
C GLU A 135 -3.83 -105.23 2.10
N PHE A 136 -2.51 -105.05 2.00
CA PHE A 136 -1.63 -106.03 1.34
C PHE A 136 -1.62 -107.38 2.07
N GLU A 137 -1.55 -107.40 3.41
CA GLU A 137 -1.63 -108.62 4.22
C GLU A 137 -2.99 -109.31 4.10
N HIS A 138 -4.07 -108.54 3.99
CA HIS A 138 -5.42 -109.04 3.72
C HIS A 138 -5.51 -109.71 2.34
N ASP A 139 -4.91 -109.11 1.30
CA ASP A 139 -4.93 -109.64 -0.07
C ASP A 139 -4.04 -110.87 -0.28
N THR A 140 -2.96 -111.03 0.52
CA THR A 140 -1.95 -112.09 0.34
C THR A 140 -2.04 -113.26 1.32
N SER A 141 -2.83 -113.18 2.39
CA SER A 141 -2.94 -114.23 3.42
C SER A 141 -4.28 -114.99 3.36
N PRO A 142 -4.31 -116.32 3.15
CA PRO A 142 -5.54 -117.12 3.29
C PRO A 142 -5.93 -117.19 4.77
N SER A 143 -7.00 -116.50 5.15
CA SER A 143 -7.40 -116.29 6.55
C SER A 143 -8.82 -116.77 6.85
N ASP A 144 -9.07 -117.10 8.12
CA ASP A 144 -10.38 -117.52 8.65
C ASP A 144 -11.35 -116.31 8.78
N LEU A 145 -12.66 -116.54 8.66
CA LEU A 145 -13.70 -115.50 8.58
C LEU A 145 -13.64 -114.49 9.75
N LYS A 146 -13.23 -114.95 10.94
CA LYS A 146 -13.05 -114.11 12.13
C LYS A 146 -11.88 -113.13 11.99
N ARG A 147 -10.75 -113.56 11.41
CA ARG A 147 -9.57 -112.71 11.19
C ARG A 147 -9.83 -111.68 10.11
N GLU A 148 -10.53 -112.03 9.04
CA GLU A 148 -10.93 -111.06 8.02
C GLU A 148 -11.84 -109.96 8.59
N MET A 149 -12.76 -110.31 9.48
CA MET A 149 -13.63 -109.34 10.14
C MET A 149 -12.87 -108.43 11.12
N GLU A 150 -11.77 -108.91 11.71
CA GLU A 150 -10.86 -108.12 12.54
C GLU A 150 -10.00 -107.18 11.69
N PHE A 151 -9.43 -107.65 10.57
CA PHE A 151 -8.71 -106.80 9.60
C PHE A 151 -9.61 -105.70 9.04
N TYR A 152 -10.85 -106.04 8.67
CA TYR A 152 -11.79 -105.04 8.18
C TYR A 152 -12.10 -103.98 9.25
N LYS A 153 -12.32 -104.38 10.50
CA LYS A 153 -12.56 -103.43 11.60
C LYS A 153 -11.35 -102.52 11.85
N THR A 154 -10.14 -103.08 11.86
CA THR A 154 -8.92 -102.29 12.10
C THR A 154 -8.61 -101.36 10.93
N ILE A 155 -8.78 -101.79 9.68
CA ILE A 155 -8.64 -100.94 8.48
C ILE A 155 -9.67 -99.80 8.51
N VAL A 156 -10.93 -100.08 8.87
CA VAL A 156 -11.96 -99.03 9.00
C VAL A 156 -11.64 -98.03 10.11
N GLU A 157 -11.13 -98.49 11.25
CA GLU A 157 -10.69 -97.59 12.34
C GLU A 157 -9.47 -96.77 11.97
N LEU A 158 -8.48 -97.37 11.29
CA LEU A 158 -7.29 -96.68 10.78
C LEU A 158 -7.66 -95.67 9.68
N GLY A 159 -8.59 -96.00 8.79
CA GLY A 159 -9.12 -95.09 7.78
C GLY A 159 -9.80 -93.86 8.41
N LYS A 160 -10.63 -94.06 9.44
CA LYS A 160 -11.22 -92.95 10.21
C LYS A 160 -10.17 -92.09 10.92
N ASN A 161 -9.09 -92.71 11.42
CA ASN A 161 -7.99 -91.97 12.04
C ASN A 161 -7.15 -91.22 11.00
N LEU A 162 -7.00 -91.76 9.79
CA LEU A 162 -6.33 -91.11 8.68
C LEU A 162 -7.11 -89.88 8.20
N GLU A 163 -8.42 -90.00 7.95
CA GLU A 163 -9.28 -88.86 7.58
C GLU A 163 -9.19 -87.73 8.63
N ARG A 164 -9.19 -88.08 9.92
CA ARG A 164 -8.99 -87.10 11.01
C ARG A 164 -7.63 -86.43 10.95
N ALA A 165 -6.56 -87.19 10.75
CA ALA A 165 -5.21 -86.64 10.62
C ALA A 165 -5.11 -85.68 9.43
N GLU A 166 -5.78 -85.99 8.31
CA GLU A 166 -5.86 -85.10 7.15
C GLU A 166 -6.60 -83.79 7.47
N THR A 167 -7.76 -83.85 8.14
CA THR A 167 -8.48 -82.63 8.55
C THR A 167 -7.69 -81.77 9.55
N LEU A 168 -6.91 -82.39 10.44
CA LEU A 168 -6.05 -81.68 11.39
C LEU A 168 -4.91 -80.97 10.67
N ASP A 169 -4.27 -81.60 9.69
CA ASP A 169 -3.21 -80.99 8.88
C ASP A 169 -3.74 -79.83 8.03
N GLU A 170 -4.93 -79.97 7.43
CA GLU A 170 -5.60 -78.89 6.71
C GLU A 170 -5.92 -77.69 7.61
N LEU A 171 -6.47 -77.94 8.81
CA LEU A 171 -6.73 -76.89 9.80
C LEU A 171 -5.43 -76.20 10.24
N ARG A 172 -4.36 -76.96 10.47
CA ARG A 172 -3.03 -76.40 10.78
C ARG A 172 -2.49 -75.55 9.63
N GLY A 173 -2.68 -75.98 8.39
CA GLY A 173 -2.37 -75.21 7.18
C GLY A 173 -3.12 -73.88 7.13
N HIS A 174 -4.45 -73.91 7.29
CA HIS A 174 -5.27 -72.70 7.32
C HIS A 174 -4.90 -71.75 8.46
N ILE A 175 -4.55 -72.27 9.64
CA ILE A 175 -4.05 -71.45 10.76
C ILE A 175 -2.71 -70.80 10.40
N ALA A 176 -1.80 -71.53 9.76
CA ALA A 176 -0.52 -70.99 9.34
C ALA A 176 -0.69 -69.87 8.29
N ASP A 177 -1.54 -70.09 7.29
CA ASP A 177 -1.80 -69.09 6.24
C ASP A 177 -2.49 -67.84 6.80
N THR A 178 -3.53 -68.00 7.62
CA THR A 178 -4.18 -66.86 8.29
C THR A 178 -3.25 -66.14 9.26
N ALA A 179 -2.31 -66.83 9.89
CA ALA A 179 -1.27 -66.21 10.72
C ALA A 179 -0.28 -65.38 9.88
N ARG A 180 0.12 -65.87 8.70
CA ARG A 180 0.99 -65.11 7.76
C ARG A 180 0.29 -63.85 7.26
N GLU A 181 -0.95 -63.97 6.78
CA GLU A 181 -1.75 -62.80 6.35
C GLU A 181 -1.89 -61.76 7.48
N LEU A 182 -2.11 -62.24 8.71
CA LEU A 182 -2.20 -61.37 9.88
C LEU A 182 -0.88 -60.61 10.13
N GLU A 183 0.26 -61.29 10.02
CA GLU A 183 1.57 -60.69 10.22
C GLU A 183 1.87 -59.60 9.17
N GLU A 184 1.56 -59.88 7.89
CA GLU A 184 1.69 -58.93 6.79
C GLU A 184 0.83 -57.69 7.01
N LEU A 185 -0.44 -57.86 7.38
CA LEU A 185 -1.32 -56.72 7.68
C LEU A 185 -0.86 -55.93 8.90
N VAL A 186 -0.32 -56.59 9.93
CA VAL A 186 0.26 -55.90 11.10
C VAL A 186 1.46 -55.05 10.70
N LYS A 187 2.36 -55.56 9.84
CA LYS A 187 3.48 -54.80 9.28
C LYS A 187 2.97 -53.61 8.47
N ARG A 188 2.01 -53.84 7.56
CA ARG A 188 1.39 -52.79 6.76
C ARG A 188 0.74 -51.70 7.61
N ARG A 189 0.04 -52.07 8.68
CA ARG A 189 -0.53 -51.11 9.64
C ARG A 189 0.56 -50.28 10.32
N ALA A 190 1.70 -50.88 10.67
CA ALA A 190 2.81 -50.16 11.30
C ALA A 190 3.44 -49.15 10.34
N GLU A 191 3.65 -49.53 9.08
CA GLU A 191 4.10 -48.62 8.00
C GLU A 191 3.15 -47.43 7.86
N LEU A 192 1.84 -47.67 7.70
CA LEU A 192 0.86 -46.60 7.56
C LEU A 192 0.85 -45.65 8.77
N VAL A 193 1.03 -46.17 9.99
CA VAL A 193 1.13 -45.32 11.20
C VAL A 193 2.39 -44.46 11.17
N ASN A 194 3.52 -45.00 10.71
CA ASN A 194 4.76 -44.25 10.58
C ASN A 194 4.67 -43.19 9.47
N ASP A 195 4.07 -43.53 8.33
CA ASP A 195 3.84 -42.59 7.22
C ASP A 195 2.92 -41.44 7.64
N LEU A 196 1.85 -41.73 8.38
CA LEU A 196 0.96 -40.71 8.95
C LEU A 196 1.70 -39.76 9.89
N LYS A 197 2.57 -40.29 10.76
CA LYS A 197 3.38 -39.46 11.66
C LYS A 197 4.40 -38.62 10.88
N ALA A 198 5.12 -39.24 9.96
CA ALA A 198 6.15 -38.57 9.15
C ALA A 198 5.57 -37.45 8.29
N THR A 199 4.42 -37.68 7.64
CA THR A 199 3.74 -36.65 6.83
C THR A 199 3.18 -35.51 7.68
N TYR A 200 2.65 -35.81 8.87
CA TYR A 200 2.17 -34.78 9.79
C TYR A 200 3.30 -33.91 10.35
N GLU A 201 4.36 -34.53 10.86
CA GLU A 201 5.49 -33.84 11.48
C GLU A 201 6.38 -33.15 10.45
N GLY A 202 6.66 -33.82 9.32
CA GLY A 202 7.59 -33.35 8.30
C GLY A 202 7.01 -32.34 7.31
N SER A 203 5.71 -32.39 7.03
CA SER A 203 5.12 -31.53 5.99
C SER A 203 3.98 -30.65 6.52
N TYR A 204 3.02 -31.23 7.24
CA TYR A 204 1.86 -30.47 7.70
C TYR A 204 2.21 -29.40 8.74
N LYS A 205 3.03 -29.75 9.74
CA LYS A 205 3.41 -28.83 10.82
C LYS A 205 4.24 -27.63 10.31
N PRO A 206 5.31 -27.80 9.51
CA PRO A 206 6.04 -26.67 8.93
C PRO A 206 5.16 -25.74 8.10
N ILE A 207 4.27 -26.29 7.26
CA ILE A 207 3.36 -25.47 6.45
C ILE A 207 2.39 -24.68 7.33
N LYS A 208 1.90 -25.27 8.42
CA LYS A 208 1.05 -24.58 9.38
C LYS A 208 1.78 -23.41 10.04
N ASP A 209 3.03 -23.62 10.44
CA ASP A 209 3.86 -22.61 11.10
C ASP A 209 4.24 -21.48 10.12
N GLU A 210 4.61 -21.83 8.88
CA GLU A 210 4.85 -20.86 7.80
C GLU A 210 3.62 -20.02 7.48
N LEU A 211 2.43 -20.64 7.42
CA LEU A 211 1.18 -19.92 7.20
C LEU A 211 0.87 -18.95 8.35
N ALA A 212 1.19 -19.31 9.59
CA ALA A 212 1.05 -18.42 10.73
C ALA A 212 2.03 -17.23 10.63
N ALA A 213 3.29 -17.48 10.29
CA ALA A 213 4.29 -16.43 10.10
C ALA A 213 3.92 -15.48 8.94
N LEU A 214 3.43 -16.01 7.81
CA LEU A 214 2.97 -15.20 6.68
C LEU A 214 1.74 -14.35 7.04
N LYS A 215 0.81 -14.87 7.84
CA LYS A 215 -0.32 -14.07 8.35
C LYS A 215 0.16 -12.89 9.19
N GLY A 216 1.18 -13.10 10.04
CA GLY A 216 1.83 -12.03 10.79
C GLY A 216 2.39 -10.94 9.87
N LYS A 217 3.25 -11.33 8.92
CA LYS A 217 3.83 -10.41 7.92
C LYS A 217 2.77 -9.67 7.10
N ILE A 218 1.70 -10.35 6.70
CA ILE A 218 0.59 -9.71 5.97
C ILE A 218 -0.07 -8.62 6.82
N ASN A 219 -0.25 -8.86 8.12
CA ASN A 219 -0.84 -7.86 9.01
C ASN A 219 0.10 -6.67 9.22
N GLU A 220 1.40 -6.89 9.38
CA GLU A 220 2.41 -5.83 9.46
C GLU A 220 2.40 -4.95 8.20
N VAL A 221 2.41 -5.58 7.01
CA VAL A 221 2.36 -4.85 5.73
C VAL A 221 1.04 -4.07 5.59
N ARG A 222 -0.10 -4.63 6.03
CA ARG A 222 -1.38 -3.91 6.04
C ARG A 222 -1.34 -2.69 6.96
N ASN A 223 -0.75 -2.81 8.14
CA ASN A 223 -0.61 -1.71 9.10
C ASN A 223 0.27 -0.61 8.50
N ALA A 224 1.42 -0.96 7.93
CA ALA A 224 2.30 -0.02 7.23
C ALA A 224 1.58 0.69 6.06
N ILE A 225 0.79 -0.03 5.26
CA ILE A 225 -0.05 0.59 4.21
C ILE A 225 -1.06 1.56 4.82
N GLY A 226 -1.65 1.22 5.97
CA GLY A 226 -2.57 2.09 6.71
C GLY A 226 -1.91 3.39 7.14
N GLU A 227 -0.71 3.32 7.73
CA GLU A 227 0.08 4.49 8.15
C GLU A 227 0.50 5.35 6.96
N LEU A 228 1.00 4.75 5.88
CA LEU A 228 1.37 5.47 4.66
C LEU A 228 0.17 6.17 4.02
N LYS A 229 -1.03 5.57 4.09
CA LYS A 229 -2.27 6.23 3.62
C LYS A 229 -2.60 7.47 4.46
N LYS A 230 -2.54 7.37 5.80
CA LYS A 230 -2.75 8.51 6.69
C LYS A 230 -1.76 9.63 6.37
N ARG A 231 -0.47 9.30 6.27
CA ARG A 231 0.58 10.27 5.95
C ARG A 231 0.40 10.93 4.58
N ARG A 232 -0.03 10.16 3.57
CA ARG A 232 -0.38 10.68 2.25
C ARG A 232 -1.53 11.69 2.35
N ASP A 233 -2.55 11.39 3.14
CA ASP A 233 -3.74 12.24 3.24
C ASP A 233 -3.43 13.54 4.02
N GLU A 234 -2.59 13.47 5.05
CA GLU A 234 -1.99 14.65 5.71
C GLU A 234 -1.23 15.54 4.72
N LEU A 235 -0.30 14.96 3.95
CA LEU A 235 0.48 15.72 2.96
C LEU A 235 -0.40 16.31 1.85
N LYS A 236 -1.50 15.64 1.47
CA LYS A 236 -2.47 16.20 0.51
C LYS A 236 -3.17 17.42 1.10
N ALA A 237 -3.59 17.36 2.36
CA ALA A 237 -4.20 18.50 3.04
C ALA A 237 -3.23 19.68 3.13
N GLU A 238 -1.99 19.46 3.56
CA GLU A 238 -0.93 20.49 3.59
C GLU A 238 -0.67 21.08 2.20
N ARG A 239 -0.59 20.24 1.16
CA ARG A 239 -0.42 20.69 -0.23
C ARG A 239 -1.57 21.58 -0.68
N ASP A 240 -2.80 21.22 -0.35
CA ASP A 240 -3.98 21.97 -0.78
C ASP A 240 -4.11 23.29 0.00
N GLU A 241 -3.67 23.33 1.25
CA GLU A 241 -3.53 24.59 2.00
C GLU A 241 -2.47 25.51 1.40
N LEU A 242 -1.30 24.99 1.04
CA LEU A 242 -0.26 25.77 0.33
C LEU A 242 -0.78 26.35 -0.99
N LYS A 243 -1.60 25.61 -1.74
CA LYS A 243 -2.23 26.13 -2.96
C LYS A 243 -3.18 27.29 -2.66
N ARG A 244 -3.97 27.21 -1.58
CA ARG A 244 -4.87 28.30 -1.16
C ARG A 244 -4.06 29.55 -0.80
N GLN A 245 -2.99 29.39 -0.03
CA GLN A 245 -2.09 30.50 0.33
C GLN A 245 -1.47 31.14 -0.92
N ILE A 246 -1.00 30.33 -1.87
CA ILE A 246 -0.47 30.81 -3.16
C ILE A 246 -1.53 31.60 -3.94
N LEU A 247 -2.78 31.12 -3.99
CA LEU A 247 -3.88 31.84 -4.65
C LEU A 247 -4.19 33.17 -3.96
N ALA A 248 -4.18 33.20 -2.63
CA ALA A 248 -4.38 34.43 -1.87
C ALA A 248 -3.27 35.47 -2.15
N ILE A 249 -2.01 35.05 -2.25
CA ILE A 249 -0.91 35.94 -2.62
C ILE A 249 -1.08 36.46 -4.06
N TYR A 250 -1.53 35.61 -5.00
CA TYR A 250 -1.82 36.07 -6.37
C TYR A 250 -2.90 37.15 -6.40
N ALA A 251 -3.96 37.01 -5.59
CA ALA A 251 -4.99 38.04 -5.45
C ALA A 251 -4.41 39.34 -4.86
N ARG A 252 -3.63 39.25 -3.78
CA ARG A 252 -2.94 40.41 -3.17
C ARG A 252 -2.03 41.13 -4.16
N ILE A 253 -1.22 40.40 -4.93
CA ILE A 253 -0.35 41.01 -5.96
C ILE A 253 -1.19 41.73 -7.02
N LYS A 254 -2.35 41.19 -7.41
CA LYS A 254 -3.24 41.84 -8.37
C LYS A 254 -3.80 43.15 -7.81
N GLU A 255 -4.29 43.14 -6.57
CA GLU A 255 -4.79 44.34 -5.87
C GLU A 255 -3.70 45.42 -5.73
N LEU A 256 -2.50 45.03 -5.31
CA LEU A 256 -1.35 45.95 -5.21
C LEU A 256 -0.97 46.55 -6.56
N LYS A 257 -1.07 45.77 -7.65
CA LYS A 257 -0.83 46.30 -9.01
C LYS A 257 -1.91 47.27 -9.46
N GLU A 258 -3.17 47.04 -9.09
CA GLU A 258 -4.26 47.99 -9.37
C GLU A 258 -4.09 49.28 -8.57
N SER A 259 -3.78 49.18 -7.26
CA SER A 259 -3.45 50.34 -6.41
C SER A 259 -2.24 51.11 -6.96
N LYS A 260 -1.18 50.42 -7.38
CA LYS A 260 -0.01 51.02 -8.05
C LYS A 260 -0.41 51.85 -9.28
N ARG A 261 -1.31 51.33 -10.12
CA ARG A 261 -1.79 52.05 -11.32
C ARG A 261 -2.53 53.32 -10.93
N GLN A 262 -3.43 53.25 -9.95
CA GLN A 262 -4.17 54.41 -9.45
C GLN A 262 -3.23 55.52 -8.94
N VAL A 263 -2.23 55.15 -8.13
CA VAL A 263 -1.23 56.11 -7.61
C VAL A 263 -0.42 56.73 -8.76
N ILE A 264 -0.04 55.95 -9.78
CA ILE A 264 0.66 56.49 -10.96
C ILE A 264 -0.22 57.49 -11.71
N ASP A 265 -1.51 57.20 -11.88
CA ASP A 265 -2.45 58.10 -12.55
C ASP A 265 -2.64 59.41 -11.75
N GLU A 266 -2.72 59.32 -10.42
CA GLU A 266 -2.75 60.48 -9.53
C GLU A 266 -1.47 61.31 -9.60
N ILE A 267 -0.29 60.67 -9.65
CA ILE A 267 0.99 61.35 -9.85
C ILE A 267 0.99 62.10 -11.18
N ASN A 268 0.56 61.45 -12.27
CA ASN A 268 0.52 62.06 -13.59
C ASN A 268 -0.44 63.26 -13.63
N LYS A 269 -1.62 63.15 -13.02
CA LYS A 269 -2.58 64.25 -12.89
C LYS A 269 -2.02 65.42 -12.09
N ASN A 270 -1.41 65.16 -10.94
CA ASN A 270 -0.82 66.20 -10.10
C ASN A 270 0.40 66.87 -10.75
N ARG A 271 1.20 66.11 -11.53
CA ARG A 271 2.29 66.67 -12.35
C ARG A 271 1.75 67.63 -13.41
N LEU A 272 0.67 67.27 -14.11
CA LEU A 272 0.03 68.15 -15.10
C LEU A 272 -0.48 69.43 -14.45
N LEU A 273 -1.17 69.31 -13.31
CA LEU A 273 -1.66 70.45 -12.53
C LEU A 273 -0.51 71.33 -12.03
N LEU A 274 0.60 70.75 -11.60
CA LEU A 274 1.79 71.49 -11.16
C LEU A 274 2.39 72.32 -12.31
N VAL A 275 2.52 71.73 -13.50
CA VAL A 275 3.00 72.46 -14.69
C VAL A 275 2.04 73.61 -15.05
N ALA A 276 0.74 73.36 -15.02
CA ALA A 276 -0.27 74.39 -15.27
C ALA A 276 -0.23 75.51 -14.21
N ALA A 277 -0.09 75.16 -12.93
CA ALA A 277 0.02 76.11 -11.82
C ALA A 277 1.27 76.97 -11.93
N ARG A 278 2.44 76.38 -12.24
CA ARG A 278 3.70 77.11 -12.49
C ARG A 278 3.58 78.07 -13.67
N LYS A 279 3.00 77.62 -14.80
CA LYS A 279 2.73 78.48 -15.96
C LYS A 279 1.78 79.63 -15.62
N SER A 280 0.73 79.36 -14.85
CA SER A 280 -0.23 80.38 -14.41
C SER A 280 0.39 81.38 -13.44
N ALA A 281 1.28 80.93 -12.53
CA ALA A 281 2.01 81.79 -11.62
C ALA A 281 2.95 82.73 -12.38
N LEU A 282 3.73 82.19 -13.32
CA LEU A 282 4.60 82.99 -14.22
C LEU A 282 3.79 83.98 -15.06
N ALA A 283 2.64 83.58 -15.59
CA ALA A 283 1.76 84.47 -16.34
C ALA A 283 1.16 85.58 -15.46
N ALA A 284 0.83 85.27 -14.19
CA ALA A 284 0.35 86.25 -13.23
C ALA A 284 1.47 87.23 -12.81
N GLU A 285 2.69 86.76 -12.61
CA GLU A 285 3.87 87.61 -12.39
C GLU A 285 4.12 88.53 -13.59
N ARG A 286 4.09 88.00 -14.81
CA ARG A 286 4.20 88.80 -16.04
C ARG A 286 3.11 89.86 -16.14
N ARG A 287 1.85 89.49 -15.90
CA ARG A 287 0.74 90.46 -15.87
C ARG A 287 0.95 91.52 -14.80
N ARG A 288 1.40 91.16 -13.60
CA ARG A 288 1.71 92.12 -12.54
C ARG A 288 2.86 93.04 -12.92
N SER A 289 3.92 92.55 -13.55
CA SER A 289 5.02 93.39 -14.04
C SER A 289 4.58 94.29 -15.19
N GLU A 290 3.77 93.78 -16.12
CA GLU A 290 3.19 94.56 -17.22
C GLU A 290 2.23 95.64 -16.69
N GLU A 291 1.40 95.31 -15.69
CA GLU A 291 0.50 96.25 -15.01
C GLU A 291 1.28 97.27 -14.18
N ALA A 292 2.36 96.88 -13.51
CA ALA A 292 3.26 97.78 -12.79
C ALA A 292 3.93 98.76 -13.76
N VAL A 293 4.55 98.27 -14.83
CA VAL A 293 5.15 99.09 -15.89
C VAL A 293 4.10 100.01 -16.52
N LYS A 294 2.90 99.50 -16.83
CA LYS A 294 1.80 100.31 -17.37
C LYS A 294 1.30 101.35 -16.37
N SER A 295 1.30 101.05 -15.08
CA SER A 295 0.92 101.99 -14.02
C SER A 295 1.98 103.07 -13.82
N GLU A 296 3.27 102.73 -13.91
CA GLU A 296 4.37 103.68 -13.89
C GLU A 296 4.36 104.57 -15.14
N LEU A 297 4.16 104.00 -16.32
CA LEU A 297 3.98 104.76 -17.56
C LEU A 297 2.76 105.69 -17.47
N LYS A 298 1.64 105.22 -16.92
CA LYS A 298 0.47 106.08 -16.66
C LYS A 298 0.76 107.19 -15.65
N ARG A 299 1.53 106.91 -14.60
CA ARG A 299 1.94 107.91 -13.60
C ARG A 299 2.82 108.97 -14.26
N LYS A 300 3.86 108.57 -15.00
CA LYS A 300 4.73 109.46 -15.76
C LYS A 300 3.94 110.29 -16.78
N ALA A 301 2.99 109.68 -17.50
CA ALA A 301 2.12 110.39 -18.44
C ALA A 301 1.17 111.39 -17.74
N MET A 302 0.64 111.07 -16.56
CA MET A 302 -0.16 112.01 -15.76
C MET A 302 0.70 113.18 -15.21
N GLU A 303 1.93 112.90 -14.77
CA GLU A 303 2.88 113.93 -14.34
C GLU A 303 3.25 114.87 -15.50
N ALA A 304 3.50 114.33 -16.70
CA ALA A 304 3.72 115.11 -17.92
C ALA A 304 2.50 115.97 -18.29
N LEU A 305 1.29 115.42 -18.20
CA LEU A 305 0.03 116.15 -18.44
C LEU A 305 -0.16 117.31 -17.44
N GLN A 306 0.11 117.07 -16.15
CA GLN A 306 0.05 118.12 -15.12
C GLN A 306 1.09 119.23 -15.32
N LYS A 307 2.28 118.91 -15.83
CA LYS A 307 3.29 119.92 -16.22
C LYS A 307 2.81 120.75 -17.42
N LEU A 308 2.15 120.12 -18.39
CA LEU A 308 1.59 120.78 -19.57
C LEU A 308 0.42 121.71 -19.21
N GLU A 309 -0.46 121.30 -18.28
CA GLU A 309 -1.55 122.13 -17.74
C GLU A 309 -1.04 123.35 -16.94
N ARG A 310 0.19 123.31 -16.43
CA ARG A 310 0.85 124.43 -15.72
C ARG A 310 1.57 125.42 -16.65
N GLY A 311 1.56 125.19 -17.97
CA GLY A 311 2.09 126.12 -18.97
C GLY A 311 3.61 126.05 -19.20
N GLU A 312 4.28 124.99 -18.75
CA GLU A 312 5.71 124.75 -18.99
C GLU A 312 5.93 124.03 -20.34
N ARG A 313 7.09 124.26 -20.99
CA ARG A 313 7.43 123.59 -22.26
C ARG A 313 7.78 122.13 -21.97
N VAL A 314 6.95 121.21 -22.46
CA VAL A 314 7.17 119.76 -22.39
C VAL A 314 7.79 119.29 -23.72
N SER A 315 8.84 118.48 -23.65
CA SER A 315 9.50 117.88 -24.83
C SER A 315 8.68 116.72 -25.41
N LEU A 316 8.88 116.40 -26.70
CA LEU A 316 8.15 115.30 -27.37
C LEU A 316 8.45 113.94 -26.73
N ASP A 317 9.67 113.77 -26.24
CA ASP A 317 10.13 112.54 -25.57
C ASP A 317 9.53 112.38 -24.17
N GLU A 318 9.36 113.48 -23.42
CA GLU A 318 8.62 113.50 -22.14
C GLU A 318 7.12 113.18 -22.32
N LEU A 319 6.52 113.57 -23.45
CA LEU A 319 5.10 113.32 -23.72
C LEU A 319 4.83 111.86 -24.17
N MET A 320 5.78 111.25 -24.88
CA MET A 320 5.69 109.84 -25.30
C MET A 320 6.18 108.86 -24.23
N GLY A 321 6.75 109.37 -23.12
CA GLY A 321 7.26 108.55 -22.02
C GLY A 321 8.53 107.78 -22.38
N LEU A 322 9.29 108.27 -23.36
CA LEU A 322 10.53 107.67 -23.89
C LEU A 322 11.73 108.53 -23.51
N GLU A 323 11.92 108.80 -22.22
CA GLU A 323 13.28 109.08 -21.76
C GLU A 323 14.04 107.76 -21.72
N ASP A 324 14.86 107.54 -22.75
CA ASP A 324 15.94 106.57 -22.68
C ASP A 324 16.84 106.97 -21.51
N SER A 325 17.01 106.05 -20.56
CA SER A 325 18.14 106.08 -19.65
C SER A 325 19.40 105.69 -20.44
N GLU A 326 19.86 106.58 -21.31
CA GLU A 326 21.26 106.62 -21.72
C GLU A 326 22.03 107.43 -20.68
N ASP A 327 22.55 106.73 -19.68
CA ASP A 327 23.87 107.02 -19.12
C ASP A 327 24.48 105.71 -18.62
N GLY A 328 25.65 105.38 -19.17
CA GLY A 328 26.29 104.08 -19.08
C GLY A 328 27.05 103.81 -17.79
N THR A 329 27.52 102.56 -17.67
CA THR A 329 28.94 102.30 -17.38
C THR A 329 29.29 100.87 -17.77
N HIS A 330 30.33 100.78 -18.60
CA HIS A 330 31.17 99.61 -18.75
C HIS A 330 31.75 99.21 -17.39
N GLU A 331 31.53 97.96 -16.96
CA GLU A 331 32.54 96.95 -16.61
C GLU A 331 31.87 95.58 -16.36
#